data_AF-F4H1D6-F1
#
_entry.id   AF-F4H1D6-F1
#
_cell.length_a   1.000
_cell.length_b   1.000
_cell.length_c   1.000
_cell.angle_alpha   90.00
_cell.angle_beta   90.00
_cell.angle_gamma   90.00
#
_symmetry.space_group_name_H-M   'P 1'
#
loop_
_entity.id
_entity.type
_entity.pdbx_description
1 polymer ?
#
loop_
_entity_poly.entity_id
_entity_poly.type
_entity_poly.pdbx_seq_one_letter_code
_entity_poly.pdbx_strand_id
1 'polypeptide(L)'
;MRQTLRSTAAALLLAGTVALGASACTGSDDTSTDAPDGEGTAVTPAWPTAIDPATAQDAFWVVWTDVADTAEGAAKLQPTIDALAAAGYTTLPWDPACQSGAEEQLGGLTGYADPLGVGVAFASAEEAGMFDTLYEGATVSVTEGTYTCTPAS
;
A
#
# COMPACT_ATOMS: atom_id res chain seq x y z
N MET A 1 -25.63 50.59 -32.85
CA MET A 1 -26.08 50.21 -31.48
C MET A 1 -26.23 48.68 -31.48
N ARG A 2 -25.90 47.89 -30.45
CA ARG A 2 -25.32 48.08 -29.10
C ARG A 2 -24.30 46.93 -28.86
N GLN A 3 -23.23 47.03 -28.06
CA GLN A 3 -22.61 48.17 -27.37
C GLN A 3 -21.12 47.89 -27.03
N THR A 4 -20.48 48.92 -26.48
CA THR A 4 -19.20 49.05 -25.75
C THR A 4 -18.65 47.84 -24.96
N LEU A 5 -17.31 47.75 -24.89
CA LEU A 5 -16.50 46.80 -24.09
C LEU A 5 -16.86 46.78 -22.59
N ARG A 6 -16.59 45.65 -21.93
CA ARG A 6 -16.13 45.60 -20.52
C ARG A 6 -15.03 44.54 -20.34
N SER A 7 -13.98 44.91 -19.60
CA SER A 7 -12.78 44.10 -19.36
C SER A 7 -13.01 43.02 -18.30
N THR A 8 -12.49 41.81 -18.52
CA THR A 8 -12.33 40.78 -17.48
C THR A 8 -10.94 40.88 -16.86
N ALA A 9 -10.74 41.88 -16.00
CA ALA A 9 -9.55 41.99 -15.15
C ALA A 9 -9.82 41.35 -13.79
N ALA A 10 -9.29 40.14 -13.56
CA ALA A 10 -9.36 39.43 -12.30
C ALA A 10 -7.96 38.93 -11.90
N ALA A 11 -7.18 39.81 -11.26
CA ALA A 11 -5.83 39.49 -10.81
C ALA A 11 -5.86 38.68 -9.51
N LEU A 12 -5.59 37.37 -9.60
CA LEU A 12 -5.47 36.48 -8.44
C LEU A 12 -4.04 36.51 -7.89
N LEU A 13 -3.79 37.44 -6.97
CA LEU A 13 -2.54 37.53 -6.21
C LEU A 13 -2.53 36.52 -5.05
N LEU A 14 -2.11 35.28 -5.31
CA LEU A 14 -1.83 34.31 -4.24
C LEU A 14 -0.46 34.55 -3.61
N ALA A 15 -0.42 35.43 -2.60
CA ALA A 15 0.75 35.65 -1.75
C ALA A 15 0.89 34.53 -0.70
N GLY A 16 1.39 33.36 -1.11
CA GLY A 16 1.63 32.21 -0.24
C GLY A 16 3.04 32.19 0.38
N THR A 17 3.34 33.07 1.33
CA THR A 17 4.63 33.07 2.04
C THR A 17 4.71 31.93 3.06
N VAL A 18 5.13 30.74 2.63
CA VAL A 18 5.47 29.62 3.53
C VAL A 18 6.75 29.97 4.30
N ALA A 19 6.59 30.37 5.55
CA ALA A 19 7.72 30.63 6.45
C ALA A 19 8.35 29.31 6.90
N LEU A 20 9.35 28.82 6.15
CA LEU A 20 10.18 27.70 6.54
C LEU A 20 10.97 28.07 7.81
N GLY A 21 10.51 27.56 8.95
CA GLY A 21 11.12 27.78 10.26
C GLY A 21 12.45 27.04 10.40
N ALA A 22 13.52 27.62 9.85
CA ALA A 22 14.88 27.11 10.01
C ALA A 22 15.34 27.28 11.48
N SER A 23 15.17 26.24 12.29
CA SER A 23 15.63 26.18 13.68
C SER A 23 17.15 26.00 13.76
N ALA A 24 17.88 27.04 13.36
CA ALA A 24 19.34 27.13 13.43
C ALA A 24 19.81 27.31 14.88
N CYS A 25 19.77 26.23 15.68
CA CYS A 25 20.31 26.21 17.03
C CYS A 25 21.83 26.04 16.97
N THR A 26 22.56 27.15 16.93
CA THR A 26 24.00 27.21 17.18
C THR A 26 24.23 27.57 18.64
N GLY A 27 24.92 26.70 19.37
CA GLY A 27 25.07 26.81 20.82
C GLY A 27 25.91 25.67 21.39
N SER A 28 27.22 25.69 21.10
CA SER A 28 28.18 24.85 21.81
C SER A 28 28.44 25.42 23.20
N ASP A 29 28.29 24.62 24.24
CA ASP A 29 28.98 24.82 25.51
C ASP A 29 29.19 23.44 26.19
N ASP A 30 30.27 23.31 26.95
CA ASP A 30 30.76 22.01 27.42
C ASP A 30 29.94 21.42 28.58
N THR A 31 29.54 20.16 28.47
CA THR A 31 29.43 19.26 29.64
C THR A 31 29.66 17.81 29.20
N SER A 32 30.82 17.26 29.52
CA SER A 32 31.05 15.81 29.42
C SER A 32 30.12 15.07 30.38
N THR A 33 29.14 14.38 29.83
CA THR A 33 28.41 13.31 30.49
C THR A 33 28.62 12.06 29.64
N ASP A 34 29.04 10.95 30.26
CA ASP A 34 29.02 9.63 29.63
C ASP A 34 27.60 9.38 29.07
N ALA A 35 27.44 9.55 27.76
CA ALA A 35 26.38 8.88 27.05
C ALA A 35 26.73 7.39 27.15
N PRO A 36 25.92 6.54 27.81
CA PRO A 36 26.18 5.12 27.78
C PRO A 36 26.16 4.66 26.32
N ASP A 37 27.04 3.73 25.95
CA ASP A 37 27.02 3.02 24.67
C ASP A 37 25.79 2.09 24.59
N GLY A 38 24.61 2.71 24.60
CA GLY A 38 23.39 2.13 24.10
C GLY A 38 23.52 2.05 22.60
N GLU A 39 24.10 0.95 22.11
CA GLU A 39 23.73 0.39 20.80
C GLU A 39 22.21 0.20 20.81
N GLY A 40 21.50 1.25 20.42
CA GLY A 40 20.07 1.26 20.27
C GLY A 40 19.73 0.40 19.07
N THR A 41 19.67 -0.92 19.28
CA THR A 41 19.20 -1.89 18.30
C THR A 41 17.87 -1.41 17.77
N ALA A 42 17.89 -0.81 16.57
CA ALA A 42 16.69 -0.31 15.93
C ALA A 42 15.75 -1.51 15.79
N VAL A 43 14.64 -1.48 16.52
CA VAL A 43 13.69 -2.59 16.54
C VAL A 43 13.08 -2.65 15.15
N THR A 44 13.55 -3.58 14.33
CA THR A 44 12.95 -3.87 13.03
C THR A 44 11.48 -4.19 13.28
N PRO A 45 10.53 -3.41 12.75
CA PRO A 45 9.12 -3.67 12.95
C PRO A 45 8.77 -5.07 12.43
N ALA A 46 7.97 -5.80 13.21
CA ALA A 46 7.61 -7.16 12.87
C ALA A 46 6.56 -7.18 11.75
N TRP A 47 6.76 -8.06 10.76
CA TRP A 47 5.78 -8.33 9.71
C TRP A 47 4.49 -8.92 10.32
N PRO A 48 3.29 -8.41 9.95
CA PRO A 48 2.02 -8.93 10.45
C PRO A 48 1.74 -10.35 9.94
N THR A 49 0.93 -11.12 10.66
CA THR A 49 0.66 -12.53 10.31
C THR A 49 -0.42 -12.63 9.24
N ALA A 50 -0.10 -13.26 8.11
CA ALA A 50 -1.09 -13.56 7.09
C ALA A 50 -2.02 -14.70 7.51
N ILE A 51 -3.28 -14.65 7.06
CA ILE A 51 -4.26 -15.72 7.20
C ILE A 51 -4.46 -16.48 5.89
N ASP A 52 -5.03 -17.69 5.98
CA ASP A 52 -5.55 -18.40 4.81
C ASP A 52 -6.99 -17.92 4.50
N PRO A 53 -7.25 -17.25 3.35
CA PRO A 53 -8.58 -16.79 2.94
C PRO A 53 -9.64 -17.90 2.96
N ALA A 54 -9.26 -19.13 2.61
CA ALA A 54 -10.17 -20.27 2.54
C ALA A 54 -10.65 -20.76 3.92
N THR A 55 -10.06 -20.25 5.00
CA THR A 55 -10.44 -20.56 6.40
C THR A 55 -11.10 -19.38 7.13
N ALA A 56 -11.18 -18.21 6.50
CA ALA A 56 -11.77 -17.02 7.10
C ALA A 56 -13.29 -17.19 7.31
N GLN A 57 -13.76 -16.96 8.54
CA GLN A 57 -15.20 -17.01 8.87
C GLN A 57 -15.91 -15.66 8.71
N ASP A 58 -15.14 -14.56 8.75
CA ASP A 58 -15.58 -13.18 8.66
C ASP A 58 -14.93 -12.51 7.42
N ALA A 59 -15.22 -11.22 7.20
CA ALA A 59 -14.51 -10.44 6.17
C ALA A 59 -13.02 -10.24 6.55
N PHE A 60 -12.17 -10.19 5.54
CA PHE A 60 -10.73 -9.99 5.65
C PHE A 60 -10.23 -8.95 4.65
N TRP A 61 -9.01 -8.46 4.87
CA TRP A 61 -8.36 -7.45 4.06
C TRP A 61 -7.22 -8.09 3.26
N VAL A 62 -7.26 -7.98 1.94
CA VAL A 62 -6.16 -8.36 1.06
C VAL A 62 -5.40 -7.11 0.66
N VAL A 63 -4.08 -7.13 0.88
CA VAL A 63 -3.17 -6.18 0.24
C VAL A 63 -2.67 -6.83 -1.05
N TRP A 64 -3.10 -6.29 -2.19
CA TRP A 64 -2.68 -6.71 -3.52
C TRP A 64 -1.39 -5.98 -3.89
N THR A 65 -0.36 -6.74 -4.22
CA THR A 65 1.04 -6.29 -4.36
C THR A 65 1.56 -6.35 -5.79
N ASP A 66 0.87 -7.08 -6.66
CA ASP A 66 1.14 -7.14 -8.10
C ASP A 66 -0.08 -7.74 -8.81
N VAL A 67 -0.32 -7.34 -10.06
CA VAL A 67 -1.43 -7.82 -10.87
C VAL A 67 -0.99 -7.92 -12.34
N ALA A 68 -1.33 -9.03 -12.97
CA ALA A 68 -1.11 -9.28 -14.39
C ALA A 68 -2.43 -9.65 -15.08
N ASP A 69 -2.48 -9.53 -16.40
CA ASP A 69 -3.53 -10.20 -17.18
C ASP A 69 -3.28 -11.72 -17.16
N THR A 70 -4.31 -12.57 -17.04
CA THR A 70 -4.13 -14.03 -17.12
C THR A 70 -3.47 -14.47 -18.44
N ALA A 71 -3.63 -13.70 -19.52
CA ALA A 71 -2.97 -13.95 -20.81
C ALA A 71 -1.47 -13.61 -20.82
N GLU A 72 -0.97 -12.77 -19.91
CA GLU A 72 0.47 -12.60 -19.67
C GLU A 72 1.04 -13.75 -18.82
N GLY A 73 0.20 -14.29 -17.93
CA GLY A 73 0.47 -15.50 -17.16
C GLY A 73 1.29 -15.31 -15.89
N ALA A 74 1.14 -16.25 -14.96
CA ALA A 74 1.71 -16.23 -13.61
C ALA A 74 3.23 -15.94 -13.52
N ALA A 75 4.01 -16.24 -14.56
CA ALA A 75 5.45 -15.98 -14.58
C ALA A 75 5.80 -14.49 -14.46
N LYS A 76 4.90 -13.58 -14.87
CA LYS A 76 5.08 -12.12 -14.70
C LYS A 76 5.12 -11.72 -13.22
N LEU A 77 4.38 -12.44 -12.38
CA LEU A 77 4.19 -12.18 -10.95
C LEU A 77 5.29 -12.79 -10.05
N GLN A 78 6.16 -13.63 -10.61
CA GLN A 78 7.20 -14.34 -9.87
C GLN A 78 8.15 -13.43 -9.06
N PRO A 79 8.61 -12.26 -9.56
CA PRO A 79 9.49 -11.38 -8.78
C PRO A 79 8.84 -10.88 -7.47
N THR A 80 7.52 -10.64 -7.51
CA THR A 80 6.73 -10.23 -6.33
C THR A 80 6.56 -11.39 -5.35
N ILE A 81 6.31 -12.60 -5.86
CA ILE A 81 6.24 -13.83 -5.03
C ILE A 81 7.58 -14.09 -4.33
N ASP A 82 8.69 -13.94 -5.05
CA ASP A 82 10.04 -14.13 -4.49
C ASP A 82 10.36 -13.07 -3.42
N ALA A 83 9.94 -11.82 -3.61
CA ALA A 83 10.09 -10.75 -2.63
C ALA A 83 9.25 -10.99 -1.36
N LEU A 84 8.01 -11.46 -1.51
CA LEU A 84 7.13 -11.79 -0.39
C LEU A 84 7.61 -13.03 0.38
N ALA A 85 8.14 -14.03 -0.33
CA ALA A 85 8.79 -15.18 0.29
C ALA A 85 10.01 -14.78 1.12
N ALA A 86 10.78 -13.77 0.68
CA ALA A 86 11.89 -13.21 1.45
C ALA A 86 11.44 -12.43 2.71
N ALA A 87 10.22 -11.86 2.70
CA ALA A 87 9.56 -11.30 3.89
C ALA A 87 8.88 -12.36 4.78
N GLY A 88 8.85 -13.64 4.35
CA GLY A 88 8.29 -14.76 5.10
C GLY A 88 6.86 -15.17 4.69
N TYR A 89 6.27 -14.52 3.69
CA TYR A 89 4.93 -14.83 3.19
C TYR A 89 4.97 -15.87 2.06
N THR A 90 4.38 -17.04 2.32
CA THR A 90 4.11 -18.02 1.26
C THR A 90 2.80 -17.64 0.56
N THR A 91 2.91 -16.96 -0.58
CA THR A 91 1.77 -16.58 -1.44
C THR A 91 1.89 -17.24 -2.83
N LEU A 92 0.78 -17.28 -3.55
CA LEU A 92 0.67 -17.77 -4.92
C LEU A 92 -0.18 -16.79 -5.74
N PRO A 93 -0.07 -16.79 -7.08
CA PRO A 93 -1.05 -16.11 -7.92
C PRO A 93 -2.44 -16.67 -7.64
N TRP A 94 -3.40 -15.80 -7.34
CA TRP A 94 -4.78 -16.19 -7.10
C TRP A 94 -5.77 -15.25 -7.78
N ASP A 95 -6.93 -15.82 -8.08
CA ASP A 95 -8.02 -15.19 -8.80
C ASP A 95 -8.74 -14.16 -7.88
N PRO A 96 -8.76 -12.87 -8.22
CA PRO A 96 -9.49 -11.85 -7.46
C PRO A 96 -11.00 -12.09 -7.41
N ALA A 97 -11.59 -12.88 -8.31
CA ALA A 97 -12.99 -13.30 -8.19
C ALA A 97 -13.23 -14.22 -6.97
N CYS A 98 -12.18 -14.79 -6.37
CA CYS A 98 -12.23 -15.50 -5.09
C CYS A 98 -12.36 -14.60 -3.85
N GLN A 99 -12.28 -13.26 -3.99
CA GLN A 99 -12.64 -12.31 -2.94
C GLN A 99 -13.76 -11.38 -3.41
N SER A 100 -14.81 -11.21 -2.61
CA SER A 100 -15.93 -10.32 -2.95
C SER A 100 -15.46 -8.88 -3.25
N GLY A 101 -15.58 -8.44 -4.51
CA GLY A 101 -15.26 -7.08 -4.96
C GLY A 101 -13.84 -6.83 -5.46
N ALA A 102 -12.90 -7.78 -5.29
CA ALA A 102 -11.51 -7.56 -5.72
C ALA A 102 -11.36 -7.59 -7.24
N GLU A 103 -12.09 -8.45 -7.95
CA GLU A 103 -12.14 -8.45 -9.43
C GLU A 103 -12.56 -7.09 -10.00
N GLU A 104 -13.66 -6.51 -9.52
CA GLU A 104 -14.15 -5.19 -9.96
C GLU A 104 -13.14 -4.07 -9.64
N GLN A 105 -12.56 -4.09 -8.44
CA GLN A 105 -11.59 -3.09 -8.01
C GLN A 105 -10.28 -3.17 -8.81
N LEU A 106 -9.71 -4.38 -9.00
CA LEU A 106 -8.45 -4.55 -9.72
C LEU A 106 -8.62 -4.39 -11.23
N GLY A 107 -9.69 -4.92 -11.83
CA GLY A 107 -10.01 -4.69 -13.24
C GLY A 107 -10.26 -3.21 -13.54
N GLY A 108 -10.95 -2.51 -12.63
CA GLY A 108 -11.17 -1.06 -12.72
C GLY A 108 -9.90 -0.20 -12.58
N LEU A 109 -8.90 -0.65 -11.81
CA LEU A 109 -7.61 0.03 -11.63
C LEU A 109 -6.60 -0.27 -12.74
N THR A 110 -6.55 -1.51 -13.22
CA THR A 110 -5.53 -1.98 -14.18
C THR A 110 -5.97 -1.93 -15.64
N GLY A 111 -7.28 -2.04 -15.90
CA GLY A 111 -7.84 -2.26 -17.22
C GLY A 111 -7.79 -3.71 -17.71
N TYR A 112 -7.35 -4.66 -16.88
CA TYR A 112 -7.39 -6.09 -17.20
C TYR A 112 -8.82 -6.63 -17.19
N ALA A 113 -9.14 -7.49 -18.15
CA ALA A 113 -10.45 -8.13 -18.29
C ALA A 113 -10.57 -9.46 -17.51
N ASP A 114 -9.42 -10.04 -17.16
CA ASP A 114 -9.26 -11.26 -16.36
C ASP A 114 -7.96 -11.09 -15.54
N PRO A 115 -8.01 -10.41 -14.39
CA PRO A 115 -6.84 -10.08 -13.59
C PRO A 115 -6.37 -11.29 -12.77
N LEU A 116 -5.06 -11.55 -12.74
CA LEU A 116 -4.43 -12.50 -11.81
C LEU A 116 -3.56 -11.72 -10.82
N GLY A 117 -3.87 -11.83 -9.53
CA GLY A 117 -3.21 -11.03 -8.49
C GLY A 117 -2.25 -11.83 -7.62
N VAL A 118 -1.23 -11.15 -7.11
CA VAL A 118 -0.50 -11.56 -5.89
C VAL A 118 -0.99 -10.69 -4.74
N GLY A 119 -1.39 -11.32 -3.65
CA GLY A 119 -1.84 -10.60 -2.46
C GLY A 119 -1.52 -11.35 -1.18
N VAL A 120 -1.63 -10.63 -0.07
CA VAL A 120 -1.49 -11.17 1.29
C VAL A 120 -2.75 -10.80 2.07
N ALA A 121 -3.39 -11.78 2.69
CA ALA A 121 -4.64 -11.62 3.42
C ALA A 121 -4.42 -11.49 4.93
N PHE A 122 -5.17 -10.60 5.57
CA PHE A 122 -5.06 -10.26 6.99
C PHE A 122 -6.42 -10.22 7.68
N ALA A 123 -6.44 -10.58 8.97
CA ALA A 123 -7.65 -10.61 9.78
C ALA A 123 -8.14 -9.21 10.22
N SER A 124 -7.38 -8.16 9.95
CA SER A 124 -7.73 -6.78 10.28
C SER A 124 -7.17 -5.76 9.29
N ALA A 125 -7.87 -4.62 9.17
CA ALA A 125 -7.38 -3.46 8.43
C ALA A 125 -6.08 -2.86 9.02
N GLU A 126 -5.84 -3.07 10.33
CA GLU A 126 -4.63 -2.61 11.02
C GLU A 126 -3.41 -3.44 10.60
N GLU A 127 -3.54 -4.77 10.50
CA GLU A 127 -2.50 -5.65 9.95
C GLU A 127 -2.24 -5.38 8.46
N ALA A 128 -3.30 -5.17 7.66
CA ALA A 128 -3.15 -4.79 6.26
C ALA A 128 -2.41 -3.44 6.10
N GLY A 129 -2.74 -2.44 6.91
CA GLY A 129 -2.05 -1.14 6.93
C GLY A 129 -0.60 -1.22 7.44
N MET A 130 -0.32 -2.09 8.42
CA MET A 130 1.06 -2.37 8.84
C MET A 130 1.85 -3.03 7.71
N PHE A 131 1.28 -4.01 7.00
CA PHE A 131 1.95 -4.62 5.85
C PHE A 131 2.22 -3.61 4.73
N ASP A 132 1.23 -2.81 4.34
CA ASP A 132 1.35 -1.75 3.33
C ASP A 132 2.48 -0.75 3.68
N THR A 133 2.57 -0.37 4.96
CA THR A 133 3.63 0.51 5.49
C THR A 133 5.02 -0.15 5.49
N LEU A 134 5.11 -1.47 5.57
CA LEU A 134 6.39 -2.21 5.56
C LEU A 134 6.84 -2.62 4.15
N TYR A 135 5.91 -2.76 3.22
CA TYR A 135 6.13 -3.18 1.82
C TYR A 135 6.19 -1.97 0.85
N GLU A 136 6.66 -0.82 1.35
CA GLU A 136 6.50 0.54 0.79
C GLU A 136 6.48 0.61 -0.76
N GLY A 137 5.37 1.12 -1.30
CA GLY A 137 5.27 1.56 -2.69
C GLY A 137 5.02 0.46 -3.74
N ALA A 138 4.90 -0.80 -3.33
CA ALA A 138 4.51 -1.91 -4.20
C ALA A 138 3.02 -2.32 -4.08
N THR A 139 2.25 -1.74 -3.15
CA THR A 139 0.81 -2.00 -3.06
C THR A 139 0.04 -1.41 -4.26
N VAL A 140 -0.70 -2.28 -4.97
CA VAL A 140 -1.63 -1.91 -6.04
C VAL A 140 -2.99 -1.50 -5.46
N SER A 141 -3.45 -2.21 -4.44
CA SER A 141 -4.80 -2.06 -3.87
C SER A 141 -4.89 -2.70 -2.48
N VAL A 142 -5.77 -2.18 -1.62
CA VAL A 142 -6.30 -2.91 -0.47
C VAL A 142 -7.79 -3.15 -0.70
N THR A 143 -8.24 -4.38 -0.49
CA THR A 143 -9.64 -4.80 -0.67
C THR A 143 -10.15 -5.53 0.57
N GLU A 144 -11.29 -5.10 1.11
CA GLU A 144 -12.05 -5.79 2.15
C GLU A 144 -13.11 -6.69 1.51
N GLY A 145 -13.24 -7.94 1.97
CA GLY A 145 -14.24 -8.86 1.43
C GLY A 145 -14.24 -10.24 2.09
N THR A 146 -15.14 -11.11 1.65
CA THR A 146 -15.19 -12.52 2.04
C THR A 146 -14.71 -13.44 0.92
N TYR A 147 -14.32 -14.67 1.27
CA TYR A 147 -13.89 -15.68 0.31
C TYR A 147 -15.11 -16.30 -0.38
N THR A 148 -15.09 -16.33 -1.71
CA THR A 148 -16.23 -16.74 -2.56
C THR A 148 -15.98 -18.06 -3.29
N CYS A 149 -14.71 -18.46 -3.44
CA CYS A 149 -14.33 -19.71 -4.08
C CYS A 149 -14.57 -20.94 -3.18
N THR A 150 -14.63 -22.12 -3.78
CA THR A 150 -14.72 -23.37 -3.01
C THR A 150 -13.35 -23.67 -2.39
N PRO A 151 -13.23 -23.86 -1.05
CA PRO A 151 -11.97 -24.26 -0.43
C PRO A 151 -11.52 -25.63 -0.96
N ALA A 152 -10.21 -25.78 -1.21
CA ALA A 152 -9.64 -27.04 -1.67
C ALA A 152 -9.90 -28.14 -0.63
N SER A 153 -10.48 -29.25 -1.10
CA SER A 153 -10.98 -30.38 -0.27
C SER A 153 -10.08 -31.60 -0.34
#